data_AF-A0A1X7S8P9-F1
#
_entry.id   AF-A0A1X7S8P9-F1
#
_cell.length_a   1.000
_cell.length_b   1.000
_cell.length_c   1.000
_cell.angle_alpha   90.00
_cell.angle_beta   90.00
_cell.angle_gamma   90.00
#
_symmetry.space_group_name_H-M   'P 1'
#
loop_
_entity.id
_entity.type
_entity.pdbx_description
1 polymer ?
#
loop_
_entity_poly.entity_id
_entity_poly.type
_entity_poly.pdbx_seq_one_letter_code
_entity_poly.pdbx_strand_id
1 'polypeptide(L)'
;MQYSTILLSALSITSAFAAPATLRRQATADTSIRVGLSNQRIELGTGTTFDETALPDTKSGTGSSGPFDTVDLRLGADVVNKALRCQLISAATGLPILLIRNGVQDTTFADGGASAPWAFVDGEQDVSSITCDPAFVKVSAPATPPAGADTSIRVQLNDEFDLATQTAFELGGLQREEQRTVGSFGPYVQVTLTIGADVDPALRCQILDNDGEAITLLRNGNVDTTFAQGEPWSFLDPERSEVPSIVCDPAFVKAVQA
;
A
#
# COMPACT_ATOMS: atom_id res chain seq x y z
N MET A 1 -37.18 -83.50 -43.13
CA MET A 1 -38.15 -82.39 -43.11
C MET A 1 -37.81 -81.50 -41.94
N GLN A 2 -37.64 -80.21 -42.23
CA GLN A 2 -37.25 -79.13 -41.34
C GLN A 2 -38.48 -78.58 -40.61
N TYR A 3 -38.37 -78.26 -39.33
CA TYR A 3 -39.16 -77.23 -38.66
C TYR A 3 -38.28 -76.62 -37.56
N SER A 4 -37.61 -75.51 -37.86
CA SER A 4 -38.11 -74.12 -37.72
C SER A 4 -37.88 -73.59 -36.31
N THR A 5 -36.73 -72.94 -36.20
CA THR A 5 -36.26 -72.00 -35.16
C THR A 5 -37.31 -70.95 -34.80
N ILE A 6 -37.59 -70.79 -33.50
CA ILE A 6 -38.33 -69.63 -32.98
C ILE A 6 -37.31 -68.53 -32.66
N LEU A 7 -37.42 -67.45 -33.41
CA LEU A 7 -36.65 -66.21 -33.29
C LEU A 7 -37.00 -65.47 -32.00
N LEU A 8 -35.95 -65.11 -31.24
CA LEU A 8 -35.99 -64.17 -30.13
C LEU A 8 -36.08 -62.74 -30.70
N SER A 9 -37.21 -62.07 -30.49
CA SER A 9 -37.37 -60.64 -30.81
C SER A 9 -36.84 -59.82 -29.63
N ALA A 10 -35.56 -59.44 -29.67
CA ALA A 10 -35.01 -58.43 -28.78
C ALA A 10 -35.52 -57.04 -29.22
N LEU A 11 -36.36 -56.41 -28.40
CA LEU A 11 -36.69 -54.99 -28.53
C LEU A 11 -35.45 -54.18 -28.15
N SER A 12 -34.65 -53.80 -29.14
CA SER A 12 -33.60 -52.79 -28.99
C SER A 12 -34.28 -51.44 -28.81
N ILE A 13 -34.40 -50.98 -27.57
CA ILE A 13 -34.63 -49.58 -27.25
C ILE A 13 -33.40 -48.84 -27.76
N THR A 14 -33.51 -48.17 -28.90
CA THR A 14 -32.56 -47.14 -29.30
C THR A 14 -32.73 -45.97 -28.33
N SER A 15 -32.02 -46.00 -27.21
CA SER A 15 -31.74 -44.81 -26.45
C SER A 15 -30.86 -43.92 -27.32
N ALA A 16 -31.50 -43.02 -28.07
CA ALA A 16 -30.82 -41.89 -28.64
C ALA A 16 -30.28 -41.07 -27.47
N PHE A 17 -29.03 -41.32 -27.09
CA PHE A 17 -28.25 -40.37 -26.35
C PHE A 17 -28.10 -39.16 -27.26
N ALA A 18 -29.00 -38.19 -27.09
CA ALA A 18 -28.70 -36.82 -27.45
C ALA A 18 -27.44 -36.49 -26.63
N ALA A 19 -26.29 -36.52 -27.30
CA ALA A 19 -25.07 -35.96 -26.76
C ALA A 19 -25.43 -34.55 -26.29
N PRO A 20 -25.13 -34.17 -25.03
CA PRO A 20 -25.34 -32.81 -24.61
C PRO A 20 -24.57 -31.97 -25.64
N ALA A 21 -25.28 -31.07 -26.32
CA ALA A 21 -24.62 -30.04 -27.10
C ALA A 21 -23.62 -29.44 -26.13
N THR A 22 -22.33 -29.70 -26.38
CA THR A 22 -21.25 -28.96 -25.76
C THR A 22 -21.50 -27.54 -26.22
N LEU A 23 -22.30 -26.81 -25.44
CA LEU A 23 -22.17 -25.39 -25.24
C LEU A 23 -20.70 -25.24 -24.90
N ARG A 24 -19.90 -25.05 -25.94
CA ARG A 24 -18.63 -24.39 -25.89
C ARG A 24 -19.02 -23.05 -25.29
N ARG A 25 -19.06 -22.96 -23.96
CA ARG A 25 -18.89 -21.68 -23.28
C ARG A 25 -17.70 -21.10 -24.02
N GLN A 26 -17.93 -20.04 -24.79
CA GLN A 26 -16.84 -19.12 -25.08
C GLN A 26 -16.24 -18.89 -23.71
N ALA A 27 -15.08 -19.48 -23.46
CA ALA A 27 -14.33 -19.22 -22.25
C ALA A 27 -14.03 -17.74 -22.37
N THR A 28 -14.83 -16.92 -21.70
CA THR A 28 -14.51 -15.52 -21.49
C THR A 28 -13.12 -15.55 -20.88
N ALA A 29 -12.18 -14.86 -21.52
CA ALA A 29 -10.81 -14.79 -21.04
C ALA A 29 -10.83 -14.44 -19.54
N ASP A 30 -10.13 -15.23 -18.73
CA ASP A 30 -10.01 -15.00 -17.30
C ASP A 30 -8.93 -13.94 -17.07
N THR A 31 -9.31 -12.69 -17.29
CA THR A 31 -8.52 -11.50 -16.99
C THR A 31 -8.80 -10.97 -15.57
N SER A 32 -9.41 -11.80 -14.71
CA SER A 32 -9.79 -11.38 -13.36
C SER A 32 -8.57 -11.29 -12.43
N ILE A 33 -8.50 -10.20 -11.67
CA ILE A 33 -7.49 -10.00 -10.63
C ILE A 33 -8.21 -10.03 -9.30
N ARG A 34 -7.84 -10.93 -8.40
CA ARG A 34 -8.55 -11.12 -7.12
C ARG A 34 -7.61 -10.94 -5.95
N VAL A 35 -7.97 -10.05 -5.06
CA VAL A 35 -7.30 -9.84 -3.78
C VAL A 35 -8.17 -10.43 -2.67
N GLY A 36 -7.63 -11.40 -1.93
CA GLY A 36 -8.27 -11.98 -0.76
C GLY A 36 -7.61 -11.47 0.51
N LEU A 37 -8.41 -11.04 1.48
CA LEU A 37 -7.96 -10.69 2.83
C LEU A 37 -8.56 -11.70 3.81
N SER A 38 -7.77 -12.15 4.78
CA SER A 38 -8.26 -13.10 5.79
C SER A 38 -7.68 -12.86 7.18
N ASN A 39 -8.43 -13.33 8.18
CA ASN A 39 -7.98 -13.60 9.53
C ASN A 39 -8.67 -14.89 10.00
N GLN A 40 -7.90 -15.98 10.04
CA GLN A 40 -8.44 -17.30 10.35
C GLN A 40 -8.81 -17.45 11.83
N ARG A 41 -8.20 -16.67 12.73
CA ARG A 41 -8.50 -16.74 14.18
C ARG A 41 -9.92 -16.29 14.50
N ILE A 42 -10.46 -15.35 13.72
CA ILE A 42 -11.82 -14.83 13.89
C ILE A 42 -12.75 -15.19 12.72
N GLU A 43 -12.34 -16.12 11.87
CA GLU A 43 -13.11 -16.57 10.69
C GLU A 43 -13.55 -15.42 9.75
N LEU A 44 -12.74 -14.36 9.68
CA LEU A 44 -13.00 -13.20 8.85
C LEU A 44 -12.30 -13.37 7.49
N GLY A 45 -13.02 -13.10 6.40
CA GLY A 45 -12.45 -13.11 5.07
C GLY A 45 -13.24 -12.24 4.10
N THR A 46 -12.54 -11.52 3.24
CA THR A 46 -13.13 -10.65 2.21
C THR A 46 -12.39 -10.82 0.88
N GLY A 47 -13.07 -10.48 -0.22
CA GLY A 47 -12.53 -10.62 -1.56
C GLY A 47 -12.86 -9.40 -2.41
N THR A 48 -11.85 -8.84 -3.05
CA THR A 48 -11.97 -7.70 -3.96
C THR A 48 -11.49 -8.09 -5.35
N THR A 49 -12.27 -7.78 -6.37
CA THR A 49 -11.93 -8.09 -7.77
C THR A 49 -11.63 -6.81 -8.55
N PHE A 50 -10.57 -6.85 -9.35
CA PHE A 50 -10.14 -5.82 -10.27
C PHE A 50 -10.19 -6.34 -11.72
N ASP A 51 -10.30 -5.39 -12.64
CA ASP A 51 -10.25 -5.64 -14.08
C ASP A 51 -8.89 -5.14 -14.59
N GLU A 52 -8.13 -6.00 -15.27
CA GLU A 52 -6.81 -5.66 -15.81
C GLU A 52 -6.87 -4.45 -16.76
N THR A 53 -7.98 -4.30 -17.50
CA THR A 53 -8.14 -3.20 -18.47
C THR A 53 -8.43 -1.85 -17.82
N ALA A 54 -8.74 -1.84 -16.52
CA ALA A 54 -9.08 -0.65 -15.75
C ALA A 54 -7.95 -0.18 -14.82
N LEU A 55 -6.77 -0.81 -14.87
CA LEU A 55 -5.66 -0.46 -13.99
C LEU A 55 -4.92 0.82 -14.47
N PRO A 56 -4.37 1.63 -13.54
CA PRO A 56 -4.39 1.47 -12.09
C PRO A 56 -5.76 1.73 -11.49
N ASP A 57 -6.12 0.97 -10.45
CA ASP A 57 -7.42 1.07 -9.80
C ASP A 57 -7.30 0.88 -8.28
N THR A 58 -8.14 1.60 -7.52
CA THR A 58 -8.17 1.59 -6.07
C THR A 58 -9.58 1.30 -5.58
N LYS A 59 -9.73 0.29 -4.72
CA LYS A 59 -11.03 -0.10 -4.14
C LYS A 59 -10.92 -0.25 -2.64
N SER A 60 -12.00 0.11 -1.94
CA SER A 60 -12.17 -0.29 -0.54
C SER A 60 -12.42 -1.80 -0.45
N GLY A 61 -11.98 -2.42 0.65
CA GLY A 61 -12.32 -3.80 0.96
C GLY A 61 -13.85 -3.99 1.01
N THR A 62 -14.33 -5.13 0.52
CA THR A 62 -15.77 -5.43 0.53
C THR A 62 -16.18 -6.05 1.87
N GLY A 63 -17.29 -5.59 2.47
CA GLY A 63 -17.92 -6.23 3.62
C GLY A 63 -17.34 -5.88 5.00
N SER A 64 -16.01 -5.92 5.17
CA SER A 64 -15.33 -5.56 6.43
C SER A 64 -13.99 -4.88 6.15
N SER A 65 -13.61 -3.93 7.01
CA SER A 65 -12.28 -3.32 7.02
C SER A 65 -11.25 -4.15 7.78
N GLY A 66 -11.64 -5.17 8.57
CA GLY A 66 -10.69 -5.99 9.33
C GLY A 66 -11.16 -6.32 10.74
N PRO A 67 -10.23 -6.77 11.61
CA PRO A 67 -8.79 -6.83 11.36
C PRO A 67 -8.35 -8.08 10.59
N PHE A 68 -7.44 -7.92 9.63
CA PHE A 68 -6.88 -8.99 8.78
C PHE A 68 -5.43 -9.31 9.16
N ASP A 69 -4.99 -10.57 9.01
CA ASP A 69 -3.61 -11.00 9.27
C ASP A 69 -2.86 -11.48 8.02
N THR A 70 -3.59 -11.71 6.92
CA THR A 70 -3.07 -12.31 5.70
C THR A 70 -3.74 -11.73 4.45
N VAL A 71 -2.99 -11.69 3.34
CA VAL A 71 -3.47 -11.29 2.01
C VAL A 71 -2.94 -12.20 0.92
N ASP A 72 -3.78 -12.51 -0.07
CA ASP A 72 -3.37 -13.17 -1.31
C ASP A 72 -3.81 -12.39 -2.56
N LEU A 73 -2.98 -12.46 -3.60
CA LEU A 73 -3.28 -11.98 -4.94
C LEU A 73 -3.34 -13.19 -5.88
N ARG A 74 -4.43 -13.31 -6.64
CA ARG A 74 -4.63 -14.33 -7.67
C ARG A 74 -4.88 -13.66 -9.00
N LEU A 75 -4.03 -13.95 -9.97
CA LEU A 75 -4.21 -13.53 -11.35
C LEU A 75 -4.89 -14.64 -12.15
N GLY A 76 -5.92 -14.27 -12.90
CA GLY A 76 -6.55 -15.15 -13.86
C GLY A 76 -5.57 -15.63 -14.93
N ALA A 77 -5.91 -16.74 -15.56
CA ALA A 77 -5.03 -17.40 -16.54
C ALA A 77 -4.64 -16.47 -17.70
N ASP A 78 -5.56 -15.58 -18.10
CA ASP A 78 -5.41 -14.71 -19.27
C ASP A 78 -4.94 -13.29 -18.93
N VAL A 79 -4.64 -12.98 -17.66
CA VAL A 79 -4.00 -11.71 -17.27
C VAL A 79 -2.64 -11.58 -17.96
N VAL A 80 -2.40 -10.48 -18.68
CA VAL A 80 -1.16 -10.26 -19.44
C VAL A 80 0.01 -9.96 -18.52
N ASN A 81 -0.19 -9.04 -17.57
CA ASN A 81 0.87 -8.66 -16.64
C ASN A 81 0.95 -9.62 -15.44
N LYS A 82 1.70 -10.72 -15.61
CA LYS A 82 1.96 -11.69 -14.51
C LYS A 82 2.84 -11.13 -13.39
N ALA A 83 3.48 -9.98 -13.59
CA ALA A 83 4.26 -9.29 -12.58
C ALA A 83 3.46 -8.22 -11.82
N LEU A 84 2.15 -8.11 -12.06
CA LEU A 84 1.28 -7.15 -11.40
C LEU A 84 1.40 -7.24 -9.88
N ARG A 85 1.42 -6.07 -9.24
CA ARG A 85 1.46 -5.95 -7.79
C ARG A 85 0.30 -5.08 -7.31
N CYS A 86 -0.09 -5.30 -6.07
CA CYS A 86 -1.04 -4.47 -5.36
C CYS A 86 -0.44 -4.00 -4.04
N GLN A 87 -1.05 -2.99 -3.42
CA GLN A 87 -0.66 -2.42 -2.14
C GLN A 87 -1.92 -2.28 -1.27
N LEU A 88 -1.78 -2.53 0.03
CA LEU A 88 -2.82 -2.29 1.01
C LEU A 88 -2.50 -1.03 1.80
N ILE A 89 -3.52 -0.23 2.10
CA ILE A 89 -3.40 0.94 2.97
C ILE A 89 -4.07 0.65 4.31
N SER A 90 -3.37 0.94 5.40
CA SER A 90 -3.88 0.81 6.75
C SER A 90 -5.00 1.82 7.01
N ALA A 91 -6.09 1.37 7.62
CA ALA A 91 -7.14 2.28 8.07
C ALA A 91 -6.74 3.11 9.31
N ALA A 92 -5.79 2.61 10.10
CA ALA A 92 -5.33 3.29 11.31
C ALA A 92 -4.36 4.44 10.99
N THR A 93 -3.40 4.20 10.10
CA THR A 93 -2.31 5.16 9.82
C THR A 93 -2.45 5.86 8.48
N GLY A 94 -3.21 5.30 7.53
CA GLY A 94 -3.25 5.79 6.14
C GLY A 94 -1.99 5.45 5.35
N LEU A 95 -1.07 4.63 5.88
CA LEU A 95 0.18 4.25 5.26
C LEU A 95 0.12 2.83 4.65
N PRO A 96 1.02 2.48 3.71
CA PRO A 96 1.13 1.13 3.19
C PRO A 96 1.41 0.08 4.27
N ILE A 97 0.70 -1.04 4.23
CA ILE A 97 0.90 -2.15 5.16
C ILE A 97 2.11 -2.98 4.74
N LEU A 98 2.96 -3.29 5.72
CA LEU A 98 4.13 -4.14 5.54
C LEU A 98 3.77 -5.62 5.56
N LEU A 99 4.14 -6.32 4.49
CA LEU A 99 3.79 -7.72 4.28
C LEU A 99 5.04 -8.58 4.21
N ILE A 100 4.96 -9.84 4.68
CA ILE A 100 6.04 -10.82 4.59
C ILE A 100 5.58 -12.11 3.91
N ARG A 101 6.38 -12.61 2.97
CA ARG A 101 6.21 -13.93 2.37
C ARG A 101 7.56 -14.56 2.09
N ASN A 102 7.75 -15.80 2.55
CA ASN A 102 9.01 -16.54 2.40
C ASN A 102 10.24 -15.75 2.90
N GLY A 103 10.09 -15.02 4.01
CA GLY A 103 11.16 -14.20 4.61
C GLY A 103 11.45 -12.88 3.90
N VAL A 104 10.76 -12.57 2.80
CA VAL A 104 10.87 -11.29 2.09
C VAL A 104 9.76 -10.36 2.56
N GLN A 105 10.14 -9.19 3.06
CA GLN A 105 9.21 -8.13 3.41
C GLN A 105 9.05 -7.14 2.24
N ASP A 106 7.84 -6.63 2.00
CA ASP A 106 7.49 -5.70 0.93
C ASP A 106 6.19 -4.96 1.29
N THR A 107 6.03 -3.71 0.85
CA THR A 107 4.77 -2.95 0.99
C THR A 107 3.83 -3.14 -0.20
N THR A 108 4.30 -3.83 -1.23
CA THR A 108 3.53 -4.26 -2.39
C THR A 108 3.58 -5.78 -2.49
N PHE A 109 2.52 -6.41 -2.95
CA PHE A 109 2.43 -7.87 -3.00
C PHE A 109 2.00 -8.34 -4.38
N ALA A 110 2.64 -9.43 -4.84
CA ALA A 110 2.36 -10.07 -6.12
C ALA A 110 1.74 -11.45 -5.93
N ASP A 111 1.15 -11.98 -7.00
CA ASP A 111 0.71 -13.37 -7.05
C ASP A 111 1.91 -14.30 -6.79
N GLY A 112 1.73 -15.22 -5.85
CA GLY A 112 2.74 -16.19 -5.45
C GLY A 112 2.53 -17.57 -6.05
N GLY A 113 1.55 -17.73 -6.94
CA GLY A 113 1.07 -19.02 -7.39
C GLY A 113 0.62 -19.88 -6.21
N ALA A 114 1.08 -21.12 -6.14
CA ALA A 114 0.73 -22.05 -5.07
C ALA A 114 1.41 -21.75 -3.71
N SER A 115 2.12 -20.62 -3.58
CA SER A 115 2.74 -20.21 -2.31
C SER A 115 1.69 -19.82 -1.25
N ALA A 116 2.11 -19.84 0.01
CA ALA A 116 1.33 -19.30 1.13
C ALA A 116 0.95 -17.82 0.89
N PRO A 117 -0.16 -17.33 1.48
CA PRO A 117 -0.49 -15.91 1.46
C PRO A 117 0.63 -15.07 2.08
N TRP A 118 0.64 -13.78 1.76
CA TRP A 118 1.44 -12.82 2.50
C TRP A 118 0.86 -12.63 3.90
N ALA A 119 1.72 -12.56 4.91
CA ALA A 119 1.33 -12.26 6.27
C ALA A 119 1.65 -10.80 6.60
N PHE A 120 0.90 -10.20 7.52
CA PHE A 120 1.13 -8.84 7.98
C PHE A 120 2.25 -8.84 9.01
N VAL A 121 3.27 -7.98 8.85
CA VAL A 121 4.44 -8.00 9.73
C VAL A 121 4.09 -7.56 11.15
N ASP A 122 3.29 -6.50 11.27
CA ASP A 122 2.92 -5.92 12.58
C ASP A 122 1.66 -6.57 13.19
N GLY A 123 1.24 -7.72 12.66
CA GLY A 123 0.07 -8.46 13.12
C GLY A 123 -1.24 -8.00 12.48
N GLU A 124 -2.34 -8.27 13.18
CA GLU A 124 -3.71 -8.02 12.72
C GLU A 124 -3.97 -6.50 12.50
N GLN A 125 -4.39 -6.10 11.30
CA GLN A 125 -4.64 -4.68 10.96
C GLN A 125 -5.90 -4.47 10.13
N ASP A 126 -6.48 -3.27 10.25
CA ASP A 126 -7.58 -2.82 9.40
C ASP A 126 -7.07 -2.24 8.07
N VAL A 127 -7.74 -2.58 6.97
CA VAL A 127 -7.42 -2.16 5.61
C VAL A 127 -8.48 -1.16 5.13
N SER A 128 -8.06 0.05 4.76
CA SER A 128 -8.96 1.08 4.21
C SER A 128 -9.13 0.96 2.70
N SER A 129 -8.05 0.66 1.97
CA SER A 129 -8.06 0.53 0.53
C SER A 129 -7.01 -0.46 0.00
N ILE A 130 -7.26 -0.91 -1.22
CA ILE A 130 -6.43 -1.81 -1.99
C ILE A 130 -6.21 -1.16 -3.35
N THR A 131 -4.95 -0.93 -3.72
CA THR A 131 -4.58 -0.37 -5.01
C THR A 131 -3.80 -1.40 -5.80
N CYS A 132 -4.20 -1.67 -7.05
CA CYS A 132 -3.43 -2.49 -7.98
C CYS A 132 -2.94 -1.60 -9.12
N ASP A 133 -1.63 -1.59 -9.36
CA ASP A 133 -0.98 -0.71 -10.33
C ASP A 133 0.15 -1.46 -11.06
N PRO A 134 0.16 -1.49 -12.41
CA PRO A 134 1.26 -2.04 -13.19
C PRO A 134 2.61 -1.37 -12.96
N ALA A 135 2.64 -0.12 -12.47
CA ALA A 135 3.85 0.62 -12.15
C ALA A 135 4.48 0.20 -10.80
N PHE A 136 3.75 -0.52 -9.95
CA PHE A 136 4.31 -1.04 -8.71
C PHE A 136 5.39 -2.07 -8.98
N VAL A 137 6.59 -1.76 -8.51
CA VAL A 137 7.75 -2.66 -8.55
C VAL A 137 7.91 -3.34 -7.20
N LYS A 138 8.75 -4.38 -7.14
CA LYS A 138 9.15 -4.97 -5.86
C LYS A 138 9.91 -3.91 -5.06
N VAL A 139 9.24 -3.30 -4.10
CA VAL A 139 9.88 -2.40 -3.14
C VAL A 139 10.24 -3.30 -1.97
N SER A 140 11.50 -3.74 -1.89
CA SER A 140 11.98 -4.35 -0.65
C SER A 140 11.51 -3.46 0.48
N ALA A 141 10.81 -4.03 1.47
CA ALA A 141 10.45 -3.32 2.68
C ALA A 141 11.60 -2.40 3.11
N PRO A 142 11.30 -1.19 3.63
CA PRO A 142 12.31 -0.43 4.34
C PRO A 142 13.06 -1.40 5.25
N ALA A 143 14.38 -1.50 5.10
CA ALA A 143 15.17 -2.39 5.93
C ALA A 143 14.79 -2.09 7.37
N THR A 144 14.18 -3.05 8.07
CA THR A 144 13.94 -2.89 9.51
C THR A 144 15.30 -2.54 10.09
N PRO A 145 15.46 -1.37 10.72
CA PRO A 145 16.73 -0.96 11.25
C PRO A 145 17.25 -2.07 12.15
N PRO A 146 18.52 -2.48 12.04
CA PRO A 146 19.06 -3.51 12.90
C PRO A 146 18.77 -3.14 14.37
N ALA A 147 18.36 -4.12 15.18
CA ALA A 147 18.01 -3.86 16.57
C ALA A 147 19.15 -3.10 17.28
N GLY A 148 18.88 -1.84 17.66
CA GLY A 148 19.87 -0.92 18.23
C GLY A 148 20.28 0.26 17.33
N ALA A 149 19.80 0.33 16.09
CA ALA A 149 19.97 1.51 15.23
C ALA A 149 19.05 2.66 15.68
N ASP A 150 19.60 3.86 15.75
CA ASP A 150 18.88 5.09 15.99
C ASP A 150 18.40 5.68 14.67
N THR A 151 17.26 5.16 14.19
CA THR A 151 16.58 5.67 12.99
C THR A 151 15.45 6.63 13.35
N SER A 152 15.54 7.29 14.50
CA SER A 152 14.50 8.20 14.94
C SER A 152 14.45 9.43 14.03
N ILE A 153 13.25 9.85 13.63
CA ILE A 153 13.05 11.11 12.93
C ILE A 153 11.98 11.88 13.68
N ARG A 154 12.29 13.11 14.05
CA ARG A 154 11.40 14.01 14.79
C ARG A 154 11.41 15.38 14.14
N VAL A 155 10.22 15.86 13.82
CA VAL A 155 10.01 17.25 13.40
C VAL A 155 9.38 18.00 14.55
N GLN A 156 10.01 19.10 14.96
CA GLN A 156 9.50 20.00 15.97
C GLN A 156 9.01 21.29 15.31
N LEU A 157 7.78 21.69 15.62
CA LEU A 157 7.19 22.96 15.19
C LEU A 157 7.06 23.88 16.40
N ASN A 158 7.47 25.13 16.25
CA ASN A 158 7.42 26.15 17.31
C ASN A 158 6.51 27.31 16.89
N ASP A 159 5.69 27.78 17.81
CA ASP A 159 4.92 29.02 17.65
C ASP A 159 5.75 30.25 18.08
N GLU A 160 5.13 31.44 18.01
CA GLU A 160 5.75 32.71 18.38
C GLU A 160 6.04 32.86 19.89
N PHE A 161 5.54 31.95 20.71
CA PHE A 161 5.71 31.90 22.17
C PHE A 161 6.60 30.73 22.62
N ASP A 162 7.34 30.12 21.69
CA ASP A 162 8.18 28.95 21.91
C ASP A 162 7.43 27.69 22.41
N LEU A 163 6.11 27.62 22.21
CA LEU A 163 5.37 26.38 22.42
C LEU A 163 5.67 25.44 21.27
N ALA A 164 6.15 24.25 21.62
CA ALA A 164 6.60 23.25 20.67
C ALA A 164 5.64 22.07 20.58
N THR A 165 5.35 21.63 19.36
CA THR A 165 4.81 20.29 19.08
C THR A 165 5.87 19.44 18.39
N GLN A 166 5.83 18.13 18.63
CA GLN A 166 6.76 17.19 18.03
C GLN A 166 6.00 16.06 17.36
N THR A 167 6.35 15.80 16.11
CA THR A 167 5.81 14.70 15.31
C THR A 167 6.95 13.72 15.04
N ALA A 168 6.74 12.46 15.40
CA ALA A 168 7.68 11.38 15.13
C ALA A 168 7.30 10.66 13.83
N PHE A 169 8.31 10.20 13.11
CA PHE A 169 8.17 9.39 11.90
C PHE A 169 8.63 7.96 12.20
N GLU A 170 8.03 7.01 11.51
CA GLU A 170 8.12 5.58 11.82
C GLU A 170 9.05 4.83 10.87
N LEU A 171 9.33 5.39 9.68
CA LEU A 171 10.01 4.67 8.59
C LEU A 171 11.48 5.03 8.43
N GLY A 172 12.05 5.80 9.37
CA GLY A 172 13.48 6.09 9.40
C GLY A 172 14.03 6.78 8.15
N GLY A 173 13.17 7.42 7.35
CA GLY A 173 13.58 8.21 6.18
C GLY A 173 13.96 7.35 4.96
N LEU A 174 13.65 6.05 5.00
CA LEU A 174 13.96 5.10 3.93
C LEU A 174 13.01 5.23 2.73
N GLN A 175 11.85 5.85 2.92
CA GLN A 175 10.86 6.10 1.90
C GLN A 175 10.08 7.38 2.23
N ARG A 176 9.28 7.84 1.27
CA ARG A 176 8.33 8.93 1.50
C ARG A 176 7.35 8.53 2.61
N GLU A 177 7.23 9.38 3.60
CA GLU A 177 6.33 9.23 4.72
C GLU A 177 5.65 10.57 4.99
N GLU A 178 4.33 10.55 5.18
CA GLU A 178 3.56 11.71 5.61
C GLU A 178 2.97 11.44 6.99
N GLN A 179 3.18 12.38 7.90
CA GLN A 179 2.67 12.32 9.26
C GLN A 179 1.76 13.52 9.54
N ARG A 180 0.63 13.25 10.21
CA ARG A 180 -0.19 14.33 10.76
C ARG A 180 0.50 14.93 11.97
N THR A 181 0.47 16.25 12.07
CA THR A 181 1.00 16.94 13.25
C THR A 181 0.24 16.54 14.51
N VAL A 182 0.98 16.28 15.58
CA VAL A 182 0.42 15.91 16.87
C VAL A 182 0.22 17.15 17.74
N GLY A 183 -0.95 17.29 18.37
CA GLY A 183 -1.26 18.39 19.27
C GLY A 183 -2.08 19.49 18.60
N SER A 184 -1.59 20.73 18.65
CA SER A 184 -2.19 21.84 17.88
C SER A 184 -1.74 21.78 16.42
N PHE A 185 -2.48 22.43 15.53
CA PHE A 185 -2.03 22.68 14.15
C PHE A 185 -1.30 24.01 13.99
N GLY A 186 -1.15 24.79 15.07
CA GLY A 186 -0.43 26.06 15.06
C GLY A 186 -1.33 27.25 15.41
N PRO A 187 -1.05 28.45 14.89
CA PRO A 187 -0.06 28.74 13.84
C PRO A 187 1.38 28.63 14.33
N TYR A 188 2.25 28.07 13.49
CA TYR A 188 3.68 27.93 13.73
C TYR A 188 4.48 28.94 12.92
N VAL A 189 5.69 29.25 13.39
CA VAL A 189 6.61 30.20 12.75
C VAL A 189 8.00 29.59 12.49
N GLN A 190 8.29 28.44 13.08
CA GLN A 190 9.58 27.75 12.94
C GLN A 190 9.43 26.23 12.91
N VAL A 191 10.39 25.58 12.24
CA VAL A 191 10.50 24.12 12.18
C VAL A 191 11.94 23.65 12.37
N THR A 192 12.11 22.57 13.12
CA THR A 192 13.40 21.90 13.32
C THR A 192 13.27 20.42 13.00
N LEU A 193 14.21 19.88 12.20
CA LEU A 193 14.33 18.44 11.96
C LEU A 193 15.45 17.86 12.84
N THR A 194 15.13 16.83 13.60
CA THR A 194 16.09 15.99 14.31
C THR A 194 16.03 14.58 13.74
N ILE A 195 17.17 14.06 13.32
CA ILE A 195 17.29 12.67 12.85
C ILE A 195 18.34 11.94 13.70
N GLY A 196 18.10 10.65 13.90
CA GLY A 196 18.97 9.74 14.61
C GLY A 196 20.24 9.42 13.81
N ALA A 197 21.22 8.85 14.50
CA ALA A 197 22.55 8.63 13.94
C ALA A 197 22.59 7.69 12.73
N ASP A 198 21.57 6.83 12.56
CA ASP A 198 21.49 5.83 11.50
C ASP A 198 20.52 6.23 10.36
N VAL A 199 20.06 7.49 10.35
CA VAL A 199 19.29 8.09 9.24
C VAL A 199 20.23 8.79 8.27
N ASP A 200 19.90 8.80 6.97
CA ASP A 200 20.65 9.58 5.99
C ASP A 200 20.69 11.06 6.39
N PRO A 201 21.89 11.66 6.63
CA PRO A 201 22.01 13.07 6.99
C PRO A 201 21.52 14.03 5.90
N ALA A 202 21.35 13.54 4.66
CA ALA A 202 20.80 14.31 3.56
C ALA A 202 19.26 14.33 3.54
N LEU A 203 18.57 13.56 4.39
CA LEU A 203 17.11 13.51 4.44
C LEU A 203 16.52 14.92 4.57
N ARG A 204 15.50 15.18 3.76
CA ARG A 204 14.74 16.43 3.80
C ARG A 204 13.27 16.14 4.06
N CYS A 205 12.62 17.09 4.70
CA CYS A 205 11.19 17.09 4.91
C CYS A 205 10.57 18.36 4.36
N GLN A 206 9.26 18.37 4.22
CA GLN A 206 8.43 19.46 3.74
C GLN A 206 7.23 19.56 4.66
N ILE A 207 6.87 20.78 5.04
CA ILE A 207 5.65 21.05 5.80
C ILE A 207 4.56 21.52 4.83
N LEU A 208 3.35 21.02 5.02
CA LEU A 208 2.19 21.39 4.20
C LEU A 208 1.24 22.26 5.02
N ASP A 209 0.57 23.20 4.37
CA ASP A 209 -0.50 23.99 4.98
C ASP A 209 -1.87 23.27 4.87
N ASN A 210 -2.94 23.96 5.27
CA ASN A 210 -4.31 23.44 5.21
C ASN A 210 -4.83 23.16 3.80
N ASP A 211 -4.25 23.80 2.78
CA ASP A 211 -4.60 23.59 1.38
C ASP A 211 -3.73 22.47 0.75
N GLY A 212 -2.78 21.92 1.51
CA GLY A 212 -1.83 20.90 1.06
C GLY A 212 -0.64 21.48 0.28
N GLU A 213 -0.46 22.80 0.32
CA GLU A 213 0.64 23.50 -0.34
C GLU A 213 1.87 23.56 0.57
N ALA A 214 3.04 23.52 -0.04
CA ALA A 214 4.30 23.54 0.70
C ALA A 214 4.65 24.94 1.19
N ILE A 215 4.91 25.08 2.49
CA ILE A 215 5.31 26.37 3.07
C ILE A 215 6.77 26.66 2.71
N THR A 216 7.03 27.91 2.31
CA THR A 216 8.39 28.36 2.00
C THR A 216 9.13 28.68 3.29
N LEU A 217 10.34 28.16 3.43
CA LEU A 217 11.19 28.27 4.61
C LEU A 217 12.47 29.06 4.33
N LEU A 218 12.98 29.72 5.36
CA LEU A 218 14.23 30.47 5.34
C LEU A 218 15.18 29.98 6.45
N ARG A 219 16.42 29.68 6.08
CA ARG A 219 17.52 29.44 7.03
C ARG A 219 18.84 29.99 6.52
N ASN A 220 19.42 30.94 7.26
CA ASN A 220 20.71 31.56 6.92
C ASN A 220 20.77 32.08 5.47
N GLY A 221 19.69 32.73 5.00
CA GLY A 221 19.59 33.23 3.62
C GLY A 221 19.23 32.18 2.55
N ASN A 222 19.12 30.90 2.91
CA ASN A 222 18.63 29.86 2.00
C ASN A 222 17.11 29.82 2.07
N VAL A 223 16.46 30.01 0.91
CA VAL A 223 15.02 29.85 0.73
C VAL A 223 14.75 28.50 0.07
N ASP A 224 13.86 27.71 0.64
CA ASP A 224 13.52 26.36 0.15
C ASP A 224 12.13 25.95 0.68
N THR A 225 11.42 25.07 -0.03
CA THR A 225 10.17 24.45 0.45
C THR A 225 10.42 23.12 1.17
N THR A 226 11.68 22.70 1.24
CA THR A 226 12.15 21.54 1.98
C THR A 226 13.20 21.95 3.01
N PHE A 227 13.28 21.24 4.13
CA PHE A 227 14.21 21.50 5.22
C PHE A 227 14.96 20.23 5.62
N ALA A 228 16.20 20.39 6.05
CA ALA A 228 17.06 19.31 6.56
C ALA A 228 17.49 19.60 8.00
N GLN A 229 18.08 18.60 8.66
CA GLN A 229 18.59 18.69 10.03
C GLN A 229 19.51 19.91 10.23
N GLY A 230 19.53 20.44 11.45
CA GLY A 230 20.39 21.53 11.89
C GLY A 230 19.60 22.59 12.64
N GLU A 231 20.10 23.83 12.61
CA GLU A 231 19.41 24.98 13.19
C GLU A 231 17.98 25.14 12.65
N PRO A 232 17.06 25.74 13.43
CA PRO A 232 15.68 25.96 13.03
C PRO A 232 15.56 26.70 11.69
N TRP A 233 14.57 26.32 10.90
CA TRP A 233 14.11 27.06 9.75
C TRP A 233 12.94 27.96 10.17
N SER A 234 12.95 29.21 9.70
CA SER A 234 11.82 30.14 9.89
C SER A 234 10.85 30.03 8.72
N PHE A 235 9.57 30.23 8.98
CA PHE A 235 8.56 30.29 7.94
C PHE A 235 8.72 31.65 7.22
N LEU A 236 8.79 31.60 5.89
CA LEU A 236 8.98 32.80 5.06
C LEU A 236 7.68 33.21 4.38
N ASP A 237 7.01 32.25 3.75
CA ASP A 237 5.74 32.50 3.06
C ASP A 237 4.80 31.28 3.19
N PRO A 238 3.70 31.43 3.96
CA PRO A 238 3.41 32.55 4.85
C PRO A 238 4.36 32.60 6.06
N GLU A 239 4.58 33.78 6.68
CA GLU A 239 5.43 33.93 7.88
C GLU A 239 4.92 33.16 9.12
N ARG A 240 3.63 32.79 9.08
CA ARG A 240 2.99 31.93 10.07
C ARG A 240 1.96 31.03 9.38
N SER A 241 1.91 29.76 9.72
CA SER A 241 0.95 28.83 9.11
C SER A 241 0.43 27.79 10.08
N GLU A 242 -0.80 27.34 9.82
CA GLU A 242 -1.25 26.06 10.35
C GLU A 242 -0.62 24.94 9.52
N VAL A 243 -0.14 23.90 10.20
CA VAL A 243 0.56 22.77 9.58
C VAL A 243 -0.20 21.50 9.97
N PRO A 244 -1.12 20.98 9.15
CA PRO A 244 -1.82 19.73 9.44
C PRO A 244 -0.99 18.47 9.15
N SER A 245 -0.02 18.56 8.22
CA SER A 245 0.83 17.42 7.86
C SER A 245 2.25 17.80 7.45
N ILE A 246 3.13 16.82 7.58
CA ILE A 246 4.56 16.94 7.30
C ILE A 246 4.97 15.71 6.49
N VAL A 247 5.70 15.92 5.40
CA VAL A 247 6.20 14.86 4.52
C VAL A 247 7.72 14.79 4.62
N CYS A 248 8.29 13.63 4.90
CA CYS A 248 9.71 13.37 4.76
C CYS A 248 9.94 12.39 3.61
N ASP A 249 10.85 12.70 2.68
CA ASP A 249 11.08 11.90 1.48
C ASP A 249 12.57 11.89 1.14
N PRO A 250 13.24 10.73 1.02
CA PRO A 250 14.64 10.65 0.59
C PRO A 250 14.87 11.16 -0.83
N ALA A 251 13.82 11.27 -1.66
CA ALA A 251 13.90 11.85 -3.00
C ALA A 251 13.91 13.39 -2.99
N PHE A 252 13.61 14.04 -1.86
CA PHE A 252 13.67 15.50 -1.77
C PHE A 252 15.10 16.01 -1.87
N VAL A 253 15.31 16.95 -2.77
CA VAL A 253 16.58 17.64 -2.98
C VAL A 253 16.41 19.12 -2.67
N LYS A 254 17.52 19.79 -2.35
CA LYS A 254 17.53 21.25 -2.19
C LYS A 254 16.99 21.90 -3.47
N ALA A 255 16.07 22.85 -3.33
CA ALA A 255 15.58 23.60 -4.48
C ALA A 255 16.76 24.29 -5.20
N VAL A 256 16.85 24.10 -6.52
CA VAL A 256 17.85 24.81 -7.33
C VAL A 256 17.33 26.24 -7.50
N GLN A 257 18.03 27.20 -6.90
CA GLN A 257 17.69 28.62 -7.08
C GLN A 257 17.84 28.98 -8.56
N ALA A 258 16.77 29.50 -9.15
CA ALA A 258 16.76 30.05 -10.51
C ALA A 258 17.40 31.44 -10.55
#